data_AF-A0AAX7TQF3-F1
#
_entry.id   AF-A0AAX7TQF3-F1
#
_cell.length_a   1.000
_cell.length_b   1.000
_cell.length_c   1.000
_cell.angle_alpha   90.00
_cell.angle_beta   90.00
_cell.angle_gamma   90.00
#
_symmetry.space_group_name_H-M   'P 1'
#
loop_
_entity.id
_entity.type
_entity.pdbx_description
1 polymer ?
#
loop_
_entity_poly.entity_id
_entity_poly.type
_entity_poly.pdbx_seq_one_letter_code
_entity_poly.pdbx_strand_id
1 'polypeptide(L)'
;TEVLELFLFVFSFLPLSPCVFQIEYVVNGSVPSDLNEALVLDKSELDRLKGRIQQLQGEKLHQKDLHRQARQQHTKLIHDRRNMAATIQTLDQQCNELMRTKFGRLVDLEALQMLSGNRRLEELKQEKLLKEAAYAKEIRQWDVCLSAKVEEARQAVMEVTTCNTEHLRSATSLNEQKKELQLKLSTSQKKMGRQQFQDYRRHTDQEAIQNLQDLVIKQSQQAEALRREIHLLSCKGGHMLPPDQTRLPPLSPLRTPIGSINTGK
;
A
#
# COMPACT_ATOMS: atom_id res chain seq x y z
N THR A 1 9.79 -22.39 -34.47
CA THR A 1 8.35 -22.34 -34.79
C THR A 1 7.55 -23.44 -34.11
N GLU A 2 8.13 -24.58 -33.72
CA GLU A 2 7.43 -25.63 -32.96
C GLU A 2 7.25 -25.35 -31.44
N VAL A 3 8.03 -24.44 -30.85
CA VAL A 3 7.93 -24.11 -29.42
C VAL A 3 6.69 -23.25 -29.08
N LEU A 4 6.08 -22.61 -30.09
CA LEU A 4 4.87 -21.80 -29.91
C LEU A 4 3.57 -22.62 -29.94
N GLU A 5 3.57 -23.83 -30.50
CA GLU A 5 2.36 -24.67 -30.51
C GLU A 5 2.11 -25.38 -29.17
N LEU A 6 3.16 -25.69 -28.40
CA LEU A 6 3.00 -26.30 -27.07
C LEU A 6 2.40 -25.34 -26.02
N PHE A 7 2.54 -24.03 -26.20
CA PHE A 7 2.00 -23.05 -25.26
C PHE A 7 0.52 -22.74 -25.46
N LEU A 8 -0.01 -23.00 -26.67
CA LEU A 8 -1.43 -22.79 -26.98
C LEU A 8 -2.31 -23.98 -26.56
N PHE A 9 -1.74 -25.17 -26.37
CA PHE A 9 -2.52 -26.39 -26.09
C PHE A 9 -2.98 -26.54 -24.63
N VAL A 10 -2.45 -25.74 -23.69
CA VAL A 10 -2.83 -25.84 -22.26
C VAL A 10 -4.08 -25.01 -21.93
N PHE A 11 -4.59 -24.19 -22.86
CA PHE A 11 -5.73 -23.30 -22.61
C PHE A 11 -7.12 -23.88 -22.88
N SER A 12 -7.25 -25.21 -22.97
CA SER A 12 -8.55 -25.85 -23.26
C SER A 12 -8.86 -27.01 -22.33
N PHE A 13 -9.08 -26.74 -21.04
CA PHE A 13 -9.84 -27.68 -20.19
C PHE A 13 -10.70 -26.94 -19.14
N LEU A 14 -11.98 -26.81 -19.52
CA LEU A 14 -13.21 -26.78 -18.73
C LEU A 14 -13.44 -25.76 -17.58
N PRO A 15 -14.62 -25.12 -17.54
CA PRO A 15 -15.07 -24.28 -16.45
C PRO A 15 -15.74 -25.14 -15.37
N LEU A 16 -15.23 -25.13 -14.14
CA LEU A 16 -16.00 -25.58 -12.98
C LEU A 16 -15.53 -24.90 -11.70
N SER A 17 -16.50 -24.17 -11.14
CA SER A 17 -16.67 -23.78 -9.74
C SER A 17 -15.94 -22.54 -9.21
N PRO A 18 -16.63 -21.74 -8.37
CA PRO A 18 -16.25 -20.38 -8.03
C PRO A 18 -15.44 -20.32 -6.73
N CYS A 19 -14.62 -19.28 -6.63
CA CYS A 19 -14.00 -18.77 -5.40
C CYS A 19 -12.96 -19.69 -4.73
N VAL A 20 -11.73 -19.68 -5.27
CA VAL A 20 -10.54 -19.83 -4.44
C VAL A 20 -9.67 -18.60 -4.70
N PHE A 21 -9.45 -17.77 -3.67
CA PHE A 21 -8.47 -16.69 -3.74
C PHE A 21 -7.09 -17.33 -3.96
N GLN A 22 -6.68 -17.36 -5.22
CA GLN A 22 -5.49 -18.06 -5.69
C GLN A 22 -4.24 -17.33 -5.18
N ILE A 23 -3.57 -17.93 -4.20
CA ILE A 23 -2.26 -17.49 -3.73
C ILE A 23 -1.23 -17.94 -4.77
N GLU A 24 -0.75 -16.99 -5.58
CA GLU A 24 0.36 -17.17 -6.53
C GLU A 24 1.70 -17.04 -5.80
N TYR A 25 1.99 -17.92 -4.85
CA TYR A 25 3.29 -17.96 -4.17
C TYR A 25 3.85 -19.38 -4.21
N VAL A 26 4.64 -19.65 -5.24
CA VAL A 26 5.25 -20.95 -5.52
C VAL A 26 6.75 -20.75 -5.70
N VAL A 27 7.55 -21.43 -4.88
CA VAL A 27 9.01 -21.47 -5.01
C VAL A 27 9.39 -22.91 -5.36
N ASN A 28 10.16 -23.11 -6.43
CA ASN A 28 10.55 -24.45 -6.93
C ASN A 28 9.37 -25.41 -7.19
N GLY A 29 8.22 -24.91 -7.67
CA GLY A 29 7.07 -25.74 -8.05
C GLY A 29 6.17 -26.19 -6.90
N SER A 30 6.47 -25.82 -5.65
CA SER A 30 5.61 -26.07 -4.47
C SER A 30 5.36 -24.80 -3.65
N VAL A 31 4.24 -24.74 -2.93
CA VAL A 31 3.97 -23.67 -1.96
C VAL A 31 4.88 -23.89 -0.74
N PRO A 32 5.74 -22.92 -0.38
CA PRO A 32 6.64 -23.04 0.76
C PRO A 32 5.86 -23.23 2.08
N SER A 33 6.42 -24.04 2.98
CA SER A 33 5.81 -24.31 4.30
C SER A 33 5.84 -23.09 5.23
N ASP A 34 6.77 -22.17 5.04
CA ASP A 34 6.87 -20.90 5.76
C ASP A 34 6.54 -19.73 4.82
N LEU A 35 5.56 -18.92 5.22
CA LEU A 35 5.09 -17.73 4.49
C LEU A 35 5.55 -16.41 5.13
N ASN A 36 6.42 -16.46 6.14
CA ASN A 36 6.86 -15.26 6.87
C ASN A 36 7.61 -14.24 5.99
N GLU A 37 8.26 -14.68 4.91
CA GLU A 37 8.93 -13.80 3.95
C GLU A 37 8.04 -13.42 2.75
N ALA A 38 6.79 -13.90 2.70
CA ALA A 38 5.88 -13.67 1.59
C ALA A 38 5.13 -12.33 1.74
N LEU A 39 5.20 -11.51 0.70
CA LEU A 39 4.45 -10.25 0.61
C LEU A 39 3.13 -10.50 -0.13
N VAL A 40 2.00 -10.36 0.56
CA VAL A 40 0.67 -10.46 -0.06
C VAL A 40 0.32 -9.13 -0.72
N LEU A 41 0.14 -9.15 -2.04
CA LEU A 41 -0.20 -7.99 -2.83
C LEU A 41 -1.53 -8.21 -3.55
N ASP A 42 -2.30 -7.14 -3.71
CA ASP A 42 -3.42 -7.14 -4.64
C ASP A 42 -2.91 -7.29 -6.09
N LYS A 43 -3.68 -7.94 -6.95
CA LYS A 43 -3.27 -8.17 -8.35
C LYS A 43 -3.02 -6.87 -9.10
N SER A 44 -3.83 -5.84 -8.86
CA SER A 44 -3.65 -4.53 -9.50
C SER A 44 -2.35 -3.84 -9.05
N GLU A 45 -1.98 -4.01 -7.78
CA GLU A 45 -0.74 -3.50 -7.20
C GLU A 45 0.49 -4.23 -7.74
N LEU A 46 0.39 -5.55 -7.94
CA LEU A 46 1.44 -6.35 -8.57
C LEU A 46 1.67 -5.93 -10.02
N ASP A 47 0.61 -5.71 -10.80
CA ASP A 47 0.72 -5.28 -12.20
C ASP A 47 1.27 -3.85 -12.31
N ARG A 48 0.84 -2.95 -11.41
CA ARG A 48 1.42 -1.60 -11.30
C ARG A 48 2.91 -1.67 -11.00
N LEU A 49 3.33 -2.53 -10.06
CA LEU A 49 4.73 -2.69 -9.71
C LEU A 49 5.54 -3.27 -10.87
N LYS A 50 5.03 -4.29 -11.57
CA LYS A 50 5.66 -4.85 -12.77
C LYS A 50 5.85 -3.79 -13.85
N GLY A 51 4.82 -2.99 -14.14
CA GLY A 51 4.90 -1.88 -15.10
C GLY A 51 5.93 -0.83 -14.68
N ARG A 52 5.95 -0.46 -13.39
CA ARG A 52 6.94 0.48 -12.86
C ARG A 52 8.37 -0.06 -12.95
N ILE A 53 8.59 -1.35 -12.70
CA ILE A 53 9.90 -1.99 -12.84
C ILE A 53 10.38 -1.90 -14.30
N GLN A 54 9.51 -2.19 -15.27
CA GLN A 54 9.87 -2.08 -16.69
C GLN A 54 10.23 -0.65 -17.08
N GLN A 55 9.44 0.33 -16.63
CA GLN A 55 9.75 1.75 -16.85
C GLN A 55 11.11 2.13 -16.25
N LEU A 56 11.37 1.76 -14.99
CA LEU A 56 12.65 2.03 -14.33
C LEU A 56 13.83 1.35 -15.01
N GLN A 57 13.65 0.15 -15.57
CA GLN A 57 14.67 -0.51 -16.37
C GLN A 57 14.98 0.29 -17.64
N GLY A 58 13.96 0.82 -18.33
CA GLY A 58 14.12 1.71 -19.48
C GLY A 58 14.85 3.00 -19.12
N GLU A 59 14.40 3.69 -18.07
CA GLU A 59 15.04 4.92 -17.56
C GLU A 59 16.51 4.68 -17.18
N LYS A 60 16.80 3.57 -16.48
CA LYS A 60 18.16 3.19 -16.10
C LYS A 60 19.07 2.97 -17.31
N LEU A 61 18.57 2.33 -18.36
CA LEU A 61 19.34 2.13 -19.60
C LEU A 61 19.60 3.47 -20.30
N HIS A 62 18.58 4.31 -20.41
CA HIS A 62 18.71 5.64 -21.00
C HIS A 62 19.73 6.51 -20.24
N GLN A 63 19.65 6.53 -18.91
CA GLN A 63 20.58 7.29 -18.07
C GLN A 63 22.02 6.75 -18.15
N LYS A 64 22.19 5.42 -18.27
CA LYS A 64 23.51 4.82 -18.52
C LYS A 64 24.11 5.27 -19.85
N ASP A 65 23.30 5.38 -20.90
CA ASP A 65 23.78 5.83 -22.21
C ASP A 65 24.19 7.30 -22.17
N LEU A 66 23.37 8.17 -21.60
CA LEU A 66 23.72 9.59 -21.39
C LEU A 66 25.02 9.74 -20.58
N HIS A 67 25.18 8.98 -19.50
CA HIS A 67 26.40 9.01 -18.70
C HIS A 67 27.64 8.54 -19.48
N ARG A 68 27.48 7.50 -20.31
CA ARG A 68 28.54 7.03 -21.19
C ARG A 68 28.93 8.11 -22.20
N GLN A 69 27.97 8.75 -22.85
CA GLN A 69 28.21 9.84 -23.80
C GLN A 69 28.93 11.01 -23.13
N ALA A 70 28.45 11.44 -21.95
CA ALA A 70 29.08 12.52 -21.19
C ALA A 70 30.53 12.19 -20.80
N ARG A 71 30.82 10.95 -20.39
CA ARG A 71 32.20 10.51 -20.10
C ARG A 71 33.10 10.52 -21.33
N GLN A 72 32.58 10.10 -22.48
CA GLN A 72 33.32 10.14 -23.74
C GLN A 72 33.64 11.59 -24.13
N GLN A 73 32.64 12.48 -24.06
CA GLN A 73 32.83 13.91 -24.32
C GLN A 73 33.84 14.54 -23.37
N HIS A 74 33.74 14.26 -22.06
CA HIS A 74 34.68 14.76 -21.07
C HIS A 74 36.12 14.31 -21.40
N THR A 75 36.32 13.04 -21.76
CA THR A 75 37.64 12.51 -22.10
C THR A 75 38.20 13.20 -23.35
N LYS A 76 37.37 13.38 -24.37
CA LYS A 76 37.72 14.11 -25.60
C LYS A 76 38.12 15.55 -25.28
N LEU A 77 37.31 16.28 -24.50
CA LEU A 77 37.60 17.67 -24.13
C LEU A 77 38.89 17.80 -23.31
N ILE A 78 39.21 16.86 -22.42
CA ILE A 78 40.51 16.86 -21.72
C ILE A 78 41.66 16.76 -22.74
N HIS A 79 41.55 15.84 -23.69
CA HIS A 79 42.59 15.63 -24.69
C HIS A 79 42.73 16.85 -25.62
N ASP A 80 41.61 17.37 -26.13
CA ASP A 80 41.58 18.57 -26.96
C ASP A 80 42.17 19.77 -26.22
N ARG A 81 41.84 19.96 -24.94
CA ARG A 81 42.44 21.01 -24.10
C ARG A 81 43.95 20.86 -23.99
N ARG A 82 44.46 19.64 -23.78
CA ARG A 82 45.91 19.37 -23.72
C ARG A 82 46.58 19.65 -25.06
N ASN A 83 45.98 19.22 -26.17
CA ASN A 83 46.51 19.46 -27.51
C ASN A 83 46.55 20.95 -27.83
N MET A 84 45.47 21.69 -27.54
CA MET A 84 45.43 23.14 -27.73
C MET A 84 46.50 23.85 -26.88
N ALA A 85 46.69 23.43 -25.63
CA ALA A 85 47.75 23.99 -24.78
C ALA A 85 49.16 23.73 -25.35
N ALA A 86 49.42 22.52 -25.87
CA ALA A 86 50.68 22.20 -26.52
C ALA A 86 50.90 23.01 -27.82
N THR A 87 49.84 23.20 -28.62
CA THR A 87 49.89 24.06 -29.82
C THR A 87 50.19 25.51 -29.44
N ILE A 88 49.53 26.04 -28.41
CA ILE A 88 49.79 27.40 -27.90
C ILE A 88 51.25 27.52 -27.48
N GLN A 89 51.77 26.55 -26.72
CA GLN A 89 53.17 26.56 -26.29
C GLN A 89 54.14 26.54 -27.48
N THR A 90 53.85 25.74 -28.50
CA THR A 90 54.69 25.63 -29.70
C THR A 90 54.70 26.95 -30.47
N LEU A 91 53.51 27.54 -30.68
CA LEU A 91 53.38 28.83 -31.35
C LEU A 91 54.06 29.95 -30.56
N ASP A 92 53.98 29.93 -29.23
CA ASP A 92 54.65 30.90 -28.37
C ASP A 92 56.17 30.81 -28.48
N GLN A 93 56.72 29.58 -28.51
CA GLN A 93 58.15 29.36 -28.76
C GLN A 93 58.58 29.87 -30.14
N GLN A 94 57.79 29.58 -31.19
CA GLN A 94 58.05 30.07 -32.55
C GLN A 94 58.02 31.60 -32.61
N CYS A 95 57.04 32.24 -31.97
CA CYS A 95 56.96 33.69 -31.84
C CYS A 95 58.20 34.26 -31.15
N ASN A 96 58.62 33.65 -30.03
CA ASN A 96 59.81 34.07 -29.29
C ASN A 96 61.09 33.95 -30.12
N GLU A 97 61.25 32.87 -30.88
CA GLU A 97 62.38 32.67 -31.78
C GLU A 97 62.40 33.69 -32.93
N LEU A 98 61.24 33.95 -33.55
CA LEU A 98 61.06 35.00 -34.55
C LEU A 98 61.44 36.38 -33.99
N MET A 99 60.99 36.71 -32.79
CA MET A 99 61.31 37.99 -32.14
C MET A 99 62.80 38.14 -31.88
N ARG A 100 63.46 37.10 -31.36
CA ARG A 100 64.92 37.13 -31.19
C ARG A 100 65.66 37.26 -32.52
N THR A 101 65.21 36.55 -33.56
CA THR A 101 65.85 36.58 -34.88
C THR A 101 65.70 37.95 -35.55
N LYS A 102 64.52 38.58 -35.44
CA LYS A 102 64.22 39.86 -36.10
C LYS A 102 64.71 41.08 -35.32
N PHE A 103 64.64 41.03 -33.99
CA PHE A 103 64.87 42.20 -33.13
C PHE A 103 66.05 42.02 -32.14
N GLY A 104 66.68 40.86 -32.10
CA GLY A 104 67.80 40.56 -31.19
C GLY A 104 67.41 40.41 -29.71
N ARG A 105 66.14 40.60 -29.36
CA ARG A 105 65.59 40.50 -28.00
C ARG A 105 64.13 40.05 -28.04
N LEU A 106 63.61 39.57 -26.90
CA LEU A 106 62.17 39.41 -26.73
C LEU A 106 61.53 40.79 -26.65
N VAL A 107 60.40 40.93 -27.33
CA VAL A 107 59.70 42.19 -27.49
C VAL A 107 58.30 42.03 -26.91
N ASP A 108 57.91 42.92 -26.01
CA ASP A 108 56.54 42.95 -25.51
C ASP A 108 55.63 43.55 -26.60
N LEU A 109 55.01 42.64 -27.37
CA LEU A 109 54.10 42.99 -28.45
C LEU A 109 52.85 43.69 -27.92
N GLU A 110 52.39 43.38 -26.71
CA GLU A 110 51.19 43.99 -26.14
C GLU A 110 51.46 45.45 -25.74
N ALA A 111 52.59 45.72 -25.09
CA ALA A 111 53.01 47.09 -24.78
C ALA A 111 53.25 47.92 -26.06
N LEU A 112 53.93 47.35 -27.07
CA LEU A 112 54.13 48.04 -28.35
C LEU A 112 52.82 48.31 -29.08
N GLN A 113 51.86 47.41 -29.04
CA GLN A 113 50.59 47.55 -29.75
C GLN A 113 49.63 48.51 -29.03
N MET A 114 49.71 48.62 -27.70
CA MET A 114 49.07 49.70 -26.94
C MET A 114 49.68 51.07 -27.30
N LEU A 115 51.01 51.14 -27.43
CA LEU A 115 51.69 52.35 -27.88
C LEU A 115 51.43 52.67 -29.36
N SER A 116 51.19 51.65 -30.20
CA SER A 116 50.87 51.81 -31.63
C SER A 116 49.42 52.24 -31.89
N GLY A 117 48.59 52.41 -30.85
CA GLY A 117 47.21 52.88 -30.99
C GLY A 117 46.32 51.91 -31.78
N ASN A 118 46.48 50.59 -31.60
CA ASN A 118 45.63 49.63 -32.32
C ASN A 118 44.19 49.63 -31.77
N ARG A 119 43.34 50.47 -32.38
CA ARG A 119 41.92 50.65 -32.03
C ARG A 119 41.14 49.34 -31.94
N ARG A 120 41.36 48.39 -32.85
CA ARG A 120 40.62 47.11 -32.88
C ARG A 120 40.90 46.24 -31.66
N LEU A 121 42.14 46.26 -31.16
CA LEU A 121 42.50 45.52 -29.95
C LEU A 121 41.80 46.10 -28.72
N GLU A 122 41.75 47.42 -28.61
CA GLU A 122 41.08 48.10 -27.51
C GLU A 122 39.56 47.86 -27.54
N GLU A 123 38.96 47.88 -28.73
CA GLU A 123 37.55 47.51 -28.93
C GLU A 123 37.26 46.07 -28.48
N LEU A 124 38.12 45.11 -28.82
CA LEU A 124 37.97 43.71 -28.37
C LEU A 124 38.18 43.54 -26.85
N LYS A 125 39.12 44.27 -26.25
CA LYS A 125 39.32 44.29 -24.79
C LYS A 125 38.07 44.84 -24.09
N GLN A 126 37.51 45.93 -24.60
CA GLN A 126 36.28 46.50 -24.06
C GLN A 126 35.09 45.55 -24.23
N GLU A 127 34.95 44.91 -25.40
CA GLU A 127 33.90 43.92 -25.64
C GLU A 127 34.01 42.72 -24.68
N LYS A 128 35.22 42.22 -24.44
CA LYS A 128 35.48 41.17 -23.46
C LYS A 128 35.00 41.58 -22.07
N LEU A 129 35.40 42.76 -21.59
CA LEU A 129 35.02 43.25 -20.26
C LEU A 129 33.50 43.40 -20.13
N LEU A 130 32.82 43.88 -21.17
CA LEU A 130 31.35 43.98 -21.19
C LEU A 130 30.68 42.60 -21.11
N LYS A 131 31.20 41.61 -21.84
CA LYS A 131 30.69 40.23 -21.78
C LYS A 131 30.93 39.59 -20.41
N GLU A 132 32.11 39.77 -19.84
CA GLU A 132 32.43 39.27 -18.49
C GLU A 132 31.49 39.89 -17.43
N ALA A 133 31.21 41.18 -17.53
CA ALA A 133 30.26 41.86 -16.65
C ALA A 133 28.82 41.33 -16.82
N ALA A 134 28.40 41.07 -18.07
CA ALA A 134 27.10 40.48 -18.36
C ALA A 134 26.96 39.07 -17.78
N TYR A 135 27.96 38.20 -17.99
CA TYR A 135 27.97 36.85 -17.42
C TYR A 135 27.99 36.87 -15.89
N ALA A 136 28.77 37.77 -15.28
CA ALA A 136 28.78 37.92 -13.82
C ALA A 136 27.41 38.33 -13.27
N LYS A 137 26.67 39.20 -13.98
CA LYS A 137 25.29 39.56 -13.60
C LYS A 137 24.36 38.36 -13.73
N GLU A 138 24.47 37.59 -14.80
CA GLU A 138 23.65 36.41 -15.03
C GLU A 138 23.86 35.35 -13.93
N ILE A 139 25.11 35.04 -13.59
CA ILE A 139 25.45 34.11 -12.51
C ILE A 139 24.80 34.55 -11.19
N ARG A 140 24.89 35.84 -10.83
CA ARG A 140 24.25 36.36 -9.61
C ARG A 140 22.73 36.19 -9.64
N GLN A 141 22.09 36.36 -10.79
CA GLN A 141 20.65 36.14 -10.92
C GLN A 141 20.28 34.66 -10.75
N TRP A 142 21.08 33.76 -11.33
CA TRP A 142 20.93 32.32 -11.15
C TRP A 142 21.09 31.91 -9.68
N ASP A 143 22.10 32.44 -8.98
CA ASP A 143 22.33 32.16 -7.56
C ASP A 143 21.15 32.59 -6.69
N VAL A 144 20.62 33.80 -6.91
CA VAL A 144 19.46 34.32 -6.18
C VAL A 144 18.21 33.48 -6.47
N CYS A 145 17.94 33.17 -7.74
CA CYS A 145 16.79 32.36 -8.13
C CYS A 145 16.86 30.94 -7.55
N LEU A 146 18.05 30.32 -7.61
CA LEU A 146 18.29 28.98 -7.07
C LEU A 146 18.10 28.97 -5.55
N SER A 147 18.66 29.96 -4.84
CA SER A 147 18.48 30.09 -3.40
C SER A 147 17.00 30.23 -3.02
N ALA A 148 16.23 31.03 -3.76
CA ALA A 148 14.80 31.20 -3.53
C ALA A 148 14.03 29.88 -3.71
N LYS A 149 14.31 29.12 -4.78
CA LYS A 149 13.67 27.81 -5.02
C LYS A 149 14.04 26.77 -3.97
N VAL A 150 15.28 26.79 -3.51
CA VAL A 150 15.73 25.90 -2.43
C VAL A 150 14.98 26.22 -1.14
N GLU A 151 14.80 27.50 -0.81
CA GLU A 151 14.09 27.90 0.40
C GLU A 151 12.60 27.58 0.32
N GLU A 152 11.95 27.82 -0.83
CA GLU A 152 10.56 27.43 -1.09
C GLU A 152 10.35 25.92 -0.88
N ALA A 153 11.25 25.10 -1.45
CA ALA A 153 11.19 23.65 -1.28
C ALA A 153 11.41 23.23 0.19
N ARG A 154 12.33 23.88 0.90
CA ARG A 154 12.55 23.62 2.34
C ARG A 154 11.31 23.95 3.16
N GLN A 155 10.68 25.09 2.89
CA GLN A 155 9.48 25.53 3.58
C GLN A 155 8.31 24.57 3.35
N ALA A 156 8.08 24.15 2.09
CA ALA A 156 7.04 23.17 1.77
C ALA A 156 7.23 21.83 2.52
N VAL A 157 8.48 21.34 2.58
CA VAL A 157 8.80 20.11 3.34
C VAL A 157 8.59 20.33 4.84
N MET A 158 8.97 21.48 5.37
CA MET A 158 8.78 21.82 6.78
C MET A 158 7.29 21.83 7.14
N GLU A 159 6.45 22.48 6.35
CA GLU A 159 5.00 22.56 6.59
C GLU A 159 4.34 21.18 6.62
N VAL A 160 4.61 20.35 5.61
CA VAL A 160 4.06 18.99 5.54
C VAL A 160 4.56 18.13 6.70
N THR A 161 5.84 18.24 7.05
CA THR A 161 6.42 17.48 8.18
C THR A 161 5.79 17.89 9.50
N THR A 162 5.55 19.19 9.70
CA THR A 162 4.97 19.72 10.94
C THR A 162 3.52 19.24 11.08
N CYS A 163 2.71 19.37 10.03
CA CYS A 163 1.33 18.89 9.98
C CYS A 163 1.23 17.37 10.21
N ASN A 164 2.08 16.58 9.54
CA ASN A 164 2.13 15.13 9.75
C ASN A 164 2.52 14.76 11.18
N THR A 165 3.46 15.49 11.78
CA THR A 165 3.87 15.26 13.17
C THR A 165 2.72 15.56 14.14
N GLU A 166 1.92 16.60 13.89
CA GLU A 166 0.74 16.94 14.68
C GLU A 166 -0.38 15.89 14.54
N HIS A 167 -0.63 15.40 13.32
CA HIS A 167 -1.57 14.30 13.09
C HIS A 167 -1.13 13.02 13.79
N LEU A 168 0.16 12.65 13.71
CA LEU A 168 0.70 11.49 14.43
C LEU A 168 0.56 11.64 15.94
N ARG A 169 0.81 12.83 16.48
CA ARG A 169 0.63 13.12 17.91
C ARG A 169 -0.83 12.95 18.32
N SER A 170 -1.75 13.48 17.53
CA SER A 170 -3.20 13.36 17.76
C SER A 170 -3.67 11.90 17.68
N ALA A 171 -3.23 11.15 16.66
CA ALA A 171 -3.54 9.73 16.50
C ALA A 171 -3.02 8.88 17.66
N THR A 172 -1.81 9.19 18.15
CA THR A 172 -1.21 8.52 19.31
C THR A 172 -2.04 8.75 20.57
N SER A 173 -2.42 10.00 20.85
CA SER A 173 -3.29 10.36 21.99
C SER A 173 -4.65 9.66 21.93
N LEU A 174 -5.31 9.66 20.77
CA LEU A 174 -6.59 8.95 20.59
C LEU A 174 -6.45 7.44 20.78
N ASN A 175 -5.34 6.85 20.33
CA ASN A 175 -5.07 5.43 20.51
C ASN A 175 -4.85 5.08 21.99
N GLU A 176 -4.20 5.96 22.76
CA GLU A 176 -4.06 5.82 24.21
C GLU A 176 -5.43 5.85 24.91
N GLN A 177 -6.28 6.84 24.58
CA GLN A 177 -7.64 6.92 25.12
C GLN A 177 -8.48 5.68 24.77
N LYS A 178 -8.37 5.20 23.52
CA LYS A 178 -9.05 3.97 23.08
C LYS A 178 -8.61 2.77 23.91
N LYS A 179 -7.30 2.60 24.13
CA LYS A 179 -6.76 1.52 24.98
C LYS A 179 -7.27 1.61 26.41
N GLU A 180 -7.33 2.81 26.97
CA GLU A 180 -7.87 3.04 28.32
C GLU A 180 -9.36 2.63 28.42
N LEU A 181 -10.18 3.08 27.47
CA LEU A 181 -11.60 2.72 27.41
C LEU A 181 -11.80 1.21 27.21
N GLN A 182 -10.99 0.57 26.37
CA GLN A 182 -11.03 -0.87 26.16
C GLN A 182 -10.67 -1.64 27.43
N LEU A 183 -9.70 -1.15 28.21
CA LEU A 183 -9.35 -1.71 29.52
C LEU A 183 -10.51 -1.56 30.53
N LYS A 184 -11.14 -0.38 30.58
CA LYS A 184 -12.31 -0.11 31.45
C LYS A 184 -13.49 -1.02 31.08
N LEU A 185 -13.80 -1.15 29.78
CA LEU A 185 -14.85 -2.05 29.28
C LEU A 185 -14.56 -3.51 29.62
N SER A 186 -13.34 -3.98 29.37
CA SER A 186 -12.93 -5.36 29.70
C SER A 186 -13.05 -5.64 31.20
N THR A 187 -12.72 -4.65 32.04
CA THR A 187 -12.86 -4.74 33.49
C THR A 187 -14.33 -4.78 33.92
N SER A 188 -15.17 -3.93 33.33
CA SER A 188 -16.62 -3.92 33.58
C SER A 188 -17.28 -5.22 33.15
N GLN A 189 -16.95 -5.74 31.97
CA GLN A 189 -17.46 -7.01 31.47
C GLN A 189 -17.03 -8.19 32.35
N LYS A 190 -15.79 -8.20 32.85
CA LYS A 190 -15.33 -9.21 33.83
C LYS A 190 -16.09 -9.12 35.16
N LYS A 191 -16.43 -7.91 35.64
CA LYS A 191 -17.23 -7.71 36.86
C LYS A 191 -18.68 -8.15 36.67
N MET A 192 -19.30 -7.79 35.55
CA MET A 192 -20.72 -8.03 35.29
C MET A 192 -21.02 -9.47 34.84
N GLY A 193 -20.11 -10.09 34.08
CA GLY A 193 -20.32 -11.40 33.46
C GLY A 193 -20.05 -12.62 34.35
N ARG A 194 -19.43 -12.47 35.54
CA ARG A 194 -19.01 -13.64 36.35
C ARG A 194 -19.97 -14.08 37.45
N GLN A 195 -20.82 -13.21 38.00
CA GLN A 195 -21.58 -13.56 39.22
C GLN A 195 -23.08 -13.27 39.07
N GLN A 196 -23.49 -12.03 38.80
CA GLN A 196 -24.92 -11.68 38.86
C GLN A 196 -25.80 -12.35 37.80
N PHE A 197 -25.33 -12.49 36.56
CA PHE A 197 -26.17 -13.03 35.48
C PHE A 197 -26.23 -14.56 35.44
N GLN A 198 -25.18 -15.26 35.89
CA GLN A 198 -25.19 -16.73 35.92
C GLN A 198 -25.99 -17.24 37.10
N ASP A 199 -25.79 -16.68 38.29
CA ASP A 199 -26.44 -17.19 39.50
C ASP A 199 -27.94 -16.90 39.50
N TYR A 200 -28.34 -15.70 39.07
CA TYR A 200 -29.76 -15.34 38.97
C TYR A 200 -30.50 -16.20 37.96
N ARG A 201 -29.99 -16.35 36.72
CA ARG A 201 -30.63 -17.23 35.72
C ARG A 201 -30.71 -18.67 36.19
N ARG A 202 -29.62 -19.22 36.73
CA ARG A 202 -29.64 -20.61 37.23
C ARG A 202 -30.70 -20.81 38.31
N HIS A 203 -30.88 -19.85 39.21
CA HIS A 203 -31.90 -19.93 40.25
C HIS A 203 -33.32 -19.88 39.66
N THR A 204 -33.59 -18.92 38.77
CA THR A 204 -34.93 -18.75 38.18
C THR A 204 -35.31 -19.94 37.29
N ASP A 205 -34.34 -20.45 36.53
CA ASP A 205 -34.53 -21.63 35.68
C ASP A 205 -34.78 -22.87 36.56
N GLN A 206 -34.06 -23.02 37.67
CA GLN A 206 -34.26 -24.14 38.61
C GLN A 206 -35.65 -24.10 39.27
N GLU A 207 -36.10 -22.93 39.72
CA GLU A 207 -37.45 -22.77 40.28
C GLU A 207 -38.54 -23.04 39.24
N ALA A 208 -38.37 -22.57 38.01
CA ALA A 208 -39.30 -22.83 36.91
C ALA A 208 -39.39 -24.34 36.59
N ILE A 209 -38.24 -25.03 36.57
CA ILE A 209 -38.18 -26.49 36.37
C ILE A 209 -38.91 -27.21 37.51
N GLN A 210 -38.69 -26.81 38.77
CA GLN A 210 -39.32 -27.43 39.93
C GLN A 210 -40.86 -27.27 39.88
N ASN A 211 -41.33 -26.07 39.56
CA ASN A 211 -42.76 -25.78 39.41
C ASN A 211 -43.41 -26.60 38.28
N LEU A 212 -42.70 -26.78 37.16
CA LEU A 212 -43.17 -27.62 36.05
C LEU A 212 -43.23 -29.10 36.46
N GLN A 213 -42.25 -29.60 37.20
CA GLN A 213 -42.26 -30.98 37.72
C GLN A 213 -43.46 -31.21 38.65
N ASP A 214 -43.71 -30.29 39.58
CA ASP A 214 -44.85 -30.38 40.50
C ASP A 214 -46.20 -30.34 39.75
N LEU A 215 -46.29 -29.54 38.69
CA LEU A 215 -47.47 -29.49 37.84
C LEU A 215 -47.70 -30.81 37.10
N VAL A 216 -46.65 -31.41 36.54
CA VAL A 216 -46.72 -32.72 35.86
C VAL A 216 -47.19 -33.79 36.84
N ILE A 217 -46.67 -33.81 38.07
CA ILE A 217 -47.10 -34.76 39.11
C ILE A 217 -48.59 -34.59 39.41
N LYS A 218 -49.06 -33.35 39.66
CA LYS A 218 -50.48 -33.07 39.93
C LYS A 218 -51.37 -33.50 38.76
N GLN A 219 -50.99 -33.18 37.53
CA GLN A 219 -51.75 -33.56 36.33
C GLN A 219 -51.77 -35.08 36.13
N SER A 220 -50.68 -35.77 36.42
CA SER A 220 -50.62 -37.24 36.34
C SER A 220 -51.56 -37.90 37.35
N GLN A 221 -51.59 -37.41 38.59
CA GLN A 221 -52.50 -37.89 39.63
C GLN A 221 -53.96 -37.61 39.27
N GLN A 222 -54.27 -36.44 38.73
CA GLN A 222 -55.60 -36.11 38.21
C GLN A 222 -55.99 -37.02 37.05
N ALA A 223 -55.09 -37.25 36.10
CA ALA A 223 -55.34 -38.16 34.98
C ALA A 223 -55.59 -39.60 35.44
N GLU A 224 -54.85 -40.08 36.45
CA GLU A 224 -55.10 -41.39 37.06
C GLU A 224 -56.43 -41.46 37.82
N ALA A 225 -56.80 -40.39 38.53
CA ALA A 225 -58.09 -40.31 39.20
C ALA A 225 -59.24 -40.35 38.19
N LEU A 226 -59.14 -39.58 37.10
CA LEU A 226 -60.10 -39.60 36.00
C LEU A 226 -60.15 -40.97 35.31
N ARG A 227 -59.01 -41.63 35.09
CA ARG A 227 -58.98 -43.00 34.56
C ARG A 227 -59.69 -43.99 35.48
N ARG A 228 -59.50 -43.89 36.80
CA ARG A 228 -60.20 -44.71 37.79
C ARG A 228 -61.71 -44.45 37.79
N GLU A 229 -62.12 -43.19 37.68
CA GLU A 229 -63.53 -42.81 37.57
C GLU A 229 -64.17 -43.33 36.28
N ILE A 230 -63.52 -43.16 35.12
CA ILE A 230 -63.96 -43.74 33.84
C ILE A 230 -64.10 -45.25 33.96
N HIS A 231 -63.12 -45.94 34.55
CA HIS A 231 -63.19 -47.38 34.76
C HIS A 231 -64.40 -47.77 35.62
N LEU A 232 -64.64 -47.05 36.73
CA LEU A 232 -65.78 -47.29 37.61
C LEU A 232 -67.13 -47.04 36.90
N LEU A 233 -67.22 -45.99 36.09
CA LEU A 233 -68.41 -45.64 35.30
C LEU A 233 -68.65 -46.65 34.17
N SER A 234 -67.59 -47.11 33.50
CA SER A 234 -67.64 -48.17 32.49
C SER A 234 -68.08 -49.52 33.06
N CYS A 235 -67.76 -49.84 34.33
CA CYS A 235 -68.22 -51.07 34.97
C CYS A 235 -69.68 -51.02 35.46
N LYS A 236 -70.29 -49.83 35.60
CA LYS A 236 -71.72 -49.65 35.93
C LYS A 236 -72.63 -49.51 34.70
N GLY A 237 -72.06 -49.20 33.53
CA GLY A 237 -72.77 -49.22 32.25
C GLY A 237 -72.61 -50.58 31.55
N GLY A 238 -73.59 -51.47 31.71
CA GLY A 238 -73.61 -52.74 30.98
C GLY A 238 -73.71 -52.53 29.46
N HIS A 239 -72.90 -53.30 28.72
CA HIS A 239 -73.01 -53.74 27.32
C HIS A 239 -73.85 -52.91 26.33
N MET A 240 -73.19 -52.38 25.30
CA MET A 240 -73.65 -52.49 23.90
C MET A 240 -72.41 -52.64 23.00
N LEU A 241 -72.28 -53.78 22.31
CA LEU A 241 -71.37 -53.96 21.17
C LEU A 241 -72.00 -53.33 19.90
N PRO A 242 -71.21 -53.04 18.86
CA PRO A 242 -71.50 -52.06 17.80
C PRO A 242 -72.17 -52.66 16.55
N PRO A 243 -72.69 -51.81 15.64
CA PRO A 243 -72.41 -52.04 14.21
C PRO A 243 -72.03 -50.79 13.40
N ASP A 244 -70.94 -51.01 12.65
CA ASP A 244 -70.43 -50.51 11.37
C ASP A 244 -70.98 -49.29 10.57
N GLN A 245 -69.97 -48.54 10.10
CA GLN A 245 -69.79 -47.81 8.82
C GLN A 245 -70.60 -46.54 8.52
N THR A 246 -69.94 -45.38 8.61
CA THR A 246 -69.69 -44.51 7.43
C THR A 246 -68.59 -43.45 7.65
N ARG A 247 -67.50 -43.59 6.87
CA ARG A 247 -66.50 -42.62 6.39
C ARG A 247 -66.24 -41.32 7.18
N LEU A 248 -65.01 -41.19 7.70
CA LEU A 248 -64.34 -39.89 7.87
C LEU A 248 -63.47 -39.59 6.62
N PRO A 249 -63.50 -38.35 6.08
CA PRO A 249 -62.56 -37.91 5.05
C PRO A 249 -61.18 -37.57 5.67
N PRO A 250 -60.08 -37.63 4.90
CA PRO A 250 -58.75 -37.41 5.44
C PRO A 250 -58.43 -35.91 5.49
N LEU A 251 -58.05 -35.40 6.67
CA LEU A 251 -57.49 -34.05 6.80
C LEU A 251 -56.21 -34.06 7.66
N SER A 252 -55.12 -34.22 6.92
CA SER A 252 -53.82 -33.50 6.95
C SER A 252 -53.08 -33.18 8.27
N PRO A 253 -51.73 -33.30 8.28
CA PRO A 253 -50.90 -33.09 9.46
C PRO A 253 -50.66 -31.59 9.74
N LEU A 254 -50.88 -31.16 10.98
CA LEU A 254 -50.55 -29.80 11.42
C LEU A 254 -49.14 -29.72 12.04
N ARG A 255 -48.20 -29.45 11.13
CA ARG A 255 -47.04 -28.53 11.21
C ARG A 255 -46.47 -28.17 12.60
N THR A 256 -45.22 -28.59 12.82
CA THR A 256 -44.27 -28.01 13.80
C THR A 256 -43.95 -26.54 13.50
N PRO A 257 -43.83 -25.65 14.50
CA PRO A 257 -43.28 -24.31 14.30
C PRO A 257 -41.76 -24.36 14.21
N ILE A 258 -41.23 -23.99 13.04
CA ILE A 258 -39.82 -23.64 12.81
C ILE A 258 -39.58 -22.22 13.32
N GLY A 259 -38.41 -22.02 13.92
CA GLY A 259 -37.95 -20.77 14.51
C GLY A 259 -37.90 -19.59 13.53
N SER A 260 -38.08 -18.41 14.10
CA SER A 260 -37.78 -17.12 13.47
C SER A 260 -36.44 -16.64 14.03
N ILE A 261 -35.45 -16.61 13.14
CA ILE A 261 -34.25 -15.80 13.27
C ILE A 261 -34.64 -14.41 12.77
N ASN A 262 -34.64 -13.41 13.66
CA ASN A 262 -34.72 -12.01 13.27
C ASN A 262 -33.30 -11.45 13.20
N THR A 263 -32.82 -11.19 11.99
CA THR A 263 -31.73 -10.24 11.72
C THR A 263 -32.37 -8.90 11.36
N GLY A 264 -32.29 -7.95 12.29
CA GLY A 264 -32.57 -6.54 12.05
C GLY A 264 -31.25 -5.78 11.90
N LYS A 265 -31.12 -5.13 10.74
CA LYS A 265 -30.32 -3.95 10.36
C LYS A 265 -29.03 -3.64 11.11
#